data_AF-X0Z3I7-F1
#
_entry.id   AF-X0Z3I7-F1
#
_cell.length_a   1.000
_cell.length_b   1.000
_cell.length_c   1.000
_cell.angle_alpha   90.00
_cell.angle_beta   90.00
_cell.angle_gamma   90.00
#
_symmetry.space_group_name_H-M   'P 1'
#
loop_
_entity.id
_entity.type
_entity.pdbx_description
1 polymer ?
#
loop_
_entity_poly.entity_id
_entity_poly.type
_entity_poly.pdbx_seq_one_letter_code
_entity_poly.pdbx_strand_id
1 'polypeptide(L)'
;MAKFGGNEFIGFSVPLVFEGRYFIMEPGNPPNITVVREIKGTPVFEVLKNEPSSNQSTDVSKTPPGIITISDKESGRFLYKIRSGSETSVAFGKLNGGEFSAIISDKKIQVAGVTLENNIFIGNRAGVIVRPDGSVRIGAPIPTQVLSWLSS
;
A
#
# COMPACT_ATOMS: atom_id res chain seq x y z
N MET A 1 1.49 17.89 0.74
CA MET A 1 0.94 17.60 -0.59
C MET A 1 1.91 16.67 -1.29
N ALA A 2 1.45 15.58 -1.87
CA ALA A 2 2.32 14.64 -2.58
C ALA A 2 1.64 14.17 -3.87
N LYS A 3 2.44 13.93 -4.92
CA LYS A 3 1.98 13.45 -6.22
C LYS A 3 2.48 12.04 -6.46
N PHE A 4 1.57 11.10 -6.70
CA PHE A 4 1.87 9.70 -6.99
C PHE A 4 0.90 9.15 -8.03
N GLY A 5 1.41 8.46 -9.04
CA GLY A 5 0.59 7.92 -10.12
C GLY A 5 -0.20 9.00 -10.84
N GLY A 6 0.37 10.18 -11.10
CA GLY A 6 -0.34 11.31 -11.70
C GLY A 6 -1.49 11.88 -10.86
N ASN A 7 -1.68 11.41 -9.62
CA ASN A 7 -2.72 11.87 -8.72
C ASN A 7 -2.12 12.69 -7.58
N GLU A 8 -2.85 13.68 -7.11
CA GLU A 8 -2.45 14.55 -6.02
C GLU A 8 -3.17 14.18 -4.72
N PHE A 9 -2.41 14.08 -3.62
CA PHE A 9 -2.92 13.78 -2.28
C PHE A 9 -2.63 14.96 -1.34
N ILE A 10 -3.70 15.55 -0.79
CA ILE A 10 -3.64 16.69 0.12
C ILE A 10 -3.97 16.22 1.54
N GLY A 11 -3.00 16.33 2.45
CA GLY A 11 -3.07 15.82 3.82
C GLY A 11 -2.20 14.59 3.99
N PHE A 12 -2.62 13.46 3.43
CA PHE A 12 -1.92 12.19 3.55
C PHE A 12 -2.01 11.36 2.27
N SER A 13 -0.94 10.65 1.89
CA SER A 13 -0.93 9.87 0.64
C SER A 13 -1.04 8.37 0.90
N VAL A 14 -2.26 7.86 0.74
CA VAL A 14 -2.56 6.42 0.73
C VAL A 14 -3.13 6.05 -0.64
N PRO A 15 -2.29 5.82 -1.66
CA PRO A 15 -2.77 5.44 -2.99
C PRO A 15 -3.52 4.11 -3.00
N LEU A 16 -3.20 3.18 -2.09
CA LEU A 16 -3.79 1.85 -2.07
C LEU A 16 -4.08 1.37 -0.64
N VAL A 17 -5.26 0.79 -0.47
CA VAL A 17 -5.63 -0.03 0.69
C VAL A 17 -6.04 -1.41 0.21
N PHE A 18 -5.48 -2.46 0.82
CA PHE A 18 -5.83 -3.84 0.50
C PHE A 18 -5.77 -4.72 1.75
N GLU A 19 -6.84 -5.47 2.05
CA GLU A 19 -6.91 -6.36 3.22
C GLU A 19 -6.50 -5.71 4.55
N GLY A 20 -6.93 -4.46 4.77
CA GLY A 20 -6.59 -3.68 5.97
C GLY A 20 -5.13 -3.20 6.01
N ARG A 21 -4.38 -3.34 4.90
CA ARG A 21 -3.06 -2.76 4.71
C ARG A 21 -3.17 -1.43 4.02
N TYR A 22 -2.55 -0.42 4.60
CA TYR A 22 -2.50 0.93 4.09
C TYR A 22 -1.11 1.14 3.49
N PHE A 23 -1.05 1.32 2.17
CA PHE A 23 0.19 1.61 1.45
C PHE A 23 0.38 3.12 1.43
N ILE A 24 1.30 3.58 2.24
CA ILE A 24 1.56 4.98 2.51
C ILE A 24 2.78 5.38 1.70
N MET A 25 2.66 6.46 0.95
CA MET A 25 3.76 6.96 0.12
C MET A 25 4.18 8.36 0.58
N GLU A 26 5.48 8.53 0.76
CA GLU A 26 6.10 9.82 1.07
C GLU A 26 7.10 10.19 -0.04
N PRO A 27 7.28 11.49 -0.33
CA PRO A 27 8.27 11.93 -1.31
C PRO A 27 9.67 11.36 -1.04
N GLY A 28 10.36 10.95 -2.11
CA GLY A 28 11.69 10.34 -2.09
C GLY A 28 12.13 9.94 -3.50
N ASN A 29 13.39 9.54 -3.67
CA ASN A 29 13.89 8.96 -4.92
C ASN A 29 14.70 7.67 -4.66
N PRO A 30 14.09 6.47 -4.77
CA PRO A 30 12.67 6.24 -5.05
C PRO A 30 11.74 6.68 -3.89
N PRO A 31 10.41 6.78 -4.10
CA PRO A 31 9.46 7.10 -3.05
C PRO A 31 9.62 6.22 -1.80
N ASN A 32 9.38 6.80 -0.63
CA ASN A 32 9.35 6.06 0.61
C ASN A 32 8.00 5.37 0.76
N ILE A 33 8.01 4.05 0.96
CA ILE A 33 6.81 3.25 1.15
C ILE A 33 6.79 2.74 2.59
N THR A 34 5.71 3.04 3.29
CA THR A 34 5.37 2.46 4.58
C THR A 34 4.10 1.64 4.40
N VAL A 35 4.08 0.41 4.91
CA VAL A 35 2.88 -0.42 4.94
C VAL A 35 2.54 -0.75 6.38
N VAL A 36 1.37 -0.28 6.80
CA VAL A 36 0.78 -0.61 8.09
C VAL A 36 -0.47 -1.44 7.87
N ARG A 37 -0.59 -2.53 8.60
CA ARG A 37 -1.79 -3.36 8.68
C ARG A 37 -2.52 -3.06 9.98
N GLU A 38 -3.81 -2.80 9.89
CA GLU A 38 -4.66 -2.70 11.09
C GLU A 38 -5.11 -4.10 11.51
N ILE A 39 -4.75 -4.51 12.73
CA ILE A 39 -5.21 -5.76 13.32
C ILE A 39 -5.88 -5.45 14.65
N LYS A 40 -7.21 -5.62 14.71
CA LYS A 40 -8.02 -5.39 15.93
C LYS A 40 -7.76 -4.01 16.54
N GLY A 41 -7.68 -2.97 15.71
CA GLY A 41 -7.40 -1.61 16.14
C GLY A 41 -5.95 -1.35 16.57
N THR A 42 -4.99 -2.21 16.22
CA THR A 42 -3.57 -1.99 16.51
C THR A 42 -2.76 -1.87 15.22
N PRO A 43 -1.80 -0.93 15.11
CA PRO A 43 -0.91 -0.84 13.96
C PRO A 43 0.09 -1.97 13.99
N VAL A 44 0.20 -2.69 12.88
CA VAL A 44 1.28 -3.63 12.63
C VAL A 44 2.05 -3.16 11.41
N PHE A 45 3.26 -2.67 11.62
CA PHE A 45 4.14 -2.23 10.55
C PHE A 45 4.75 -3.45 9.87
N GLU A 46 4.51 -3.59 8.57
CA GLU A 46 5.13 -4.61 7.72
C GLU A 46 6.35 -4.01 7.01
N VAL A 47 6.22 -2.76 6.54
CA VAL A 47 7.31 -2.00 5.90
C VAL A 47 7.36 -0.60 6.49
N LEU A 48 8.55 -0.11 6.83
CA LEU A 48 8.75 1.25 7.30
C LEU A 48 9.80 1.93 6.42
N LYS A 49 9.40 2.95 5.66
CA LYS A 49 10.29 3.71 4.76
C LYS A 49 11.21 2.83 3.90
N ASN A 50 10.60 1.90 3.15
CA ASN A 50 11.30 0.92 2.30
C ASN A 50 12.19 -0.11 3.03
N GLU A 51 12.08 -0.25 4.35
CA GLU A 51 12.77 -1.30 5.10
C GLU A 51 11.80 -2.32 5.72
N PRO A 52 12.18 -3.61 5.78
CA PRO A 52 11.44 -4.61 6.53
C PRO A 52 11.24 -4.18 7.99
N SER A 53 10.02 -4.35 8.50
CA SER A 53 9.72 -4.12 9.90
C SER A 53 9.37 -5.45 10.59
N SER A 54 10.10 -5.76 11.66
CA SER A 54 9.83 -6.95 12.46
C SER A 54 8.52 -6.77 13.23
N ASN A 55 7.64 -7.77 13.11
CA ASN A 55 6.34 -7.78 13.77
C ASN A 55 5.88 -9.21 14.07
N GLN A 56 4.75 -9.39 14.74
CA GLN A 56 4.28 -10.70 15.18
C GLN A 56 3.51 -11.49 14.11
N SER A 57 3.06 -10.85 13.03
CA SER A 57 2.08 -11.42 12.09
C SER A 57 2.63 -11.79 10.71
N THR A 58 3.71 -11.15 10.28
CA THR A 58 4.28 -11.37 8.95
C THR A 58 5.80 -11.49 8.98
N ASP A 59 6.30 -12.29 8.05
CA ASP A 59 7.70 -12.38 7.72
C ASP A 59 7.97 -11.43 6.57
N VAL A 60 8.92 -10.53 6.78
CA VAL A 60 9.26 -9.49 5.82
C VAL A 60 10.74 -9.61 5.49
N SER A 61 11.04 -9.81 4.22
CA SER A 61 12.41 -9.94 3.71
C SER A 61 12.66 -8.94 2.60
N LYS A 62 13.91 -8.49 2.46
CA LYS A 62 14.34 -7.58 1.40
C LYS A 62 15.51 -8.19 0.66
N THR A 63 15.41 -8.27 -0.66
CA THR A 63 16.48 -8.77 -1.52
C THR A 63 17.48 -7.65 -1.85
N PRO A 64 18.70 -7.95 -2.34
CA PRO A 64 19.68 -6.93 -2.72
C PRO A 64 19.16 -5.90 -3.74
N PRO A 65 18.31 -6.27 -4.74
CA PRO A 65 17.63 -5.31 -5.62
C PRO A 65 16.55 -4.44 -4.93
N GLY A 66 16.35 -4.56 -3.62
CA GLY A 66 15.35 -3.80 -2.86
C GLY A 66 13.93 -4.32 -2.98
N ILE A 67 13.71 -5.55 -3.47
CA ILE A 67 12.37 -6.15 -3.50
C ILE A 67 12.01 -6.61 -2.09
N ILE A 68 10.93 -6.06 -1.54
CA ILE A 68 10.42 -6.43 -0.23
C ILE A 68 9.32 -7.47 -0.42
N THR A 69 9.44 -8.62 0.21
CA THR A 69 8.46 -9.72 0.15
C THR A 69 7.87 -9.95 1.52
N ILE A 70 6.54 -10.04 1.57
CA ILE A 70 5.76 -10.22 2.78
C ILE A 70 5.00 -11.54 2.70
N SER A 71 5.18 -12.38 3.70
CA SER A 71 4.44 -13.64 3.88
C SER A 71 3.80 -13.70 5.27
N ASP A 72 2.74 -14.48 5.36
CA ASP A 72 2.10 -14.80 6.63
C ASP A 72 3.05 -15.66 7.47
N LYS A 73 3.27 -15.28 8.74
CA LYS A 73 4.19 -16.00 9.64
C LYS A 73 3.70 -17.38 10.02
N GLU A 74 2.39 -17.54 10.19
CA GLU A 74 1.81 -18.79 10.67
C GLU A 74 1.76 -19.82 9.54
N SER A 75 1.31 -19.41 8.36
CA SER A 75 1.07 -20.31 7.25
C SER A 75 2.19 -20.33 6.19
N GLY A 76 3.18 -19.43 6.27
CA GLY A 76 4.19 -19.22 5.23
C GLY A 76 3.65 -18.72 3.90
N ARG A 77 2.37 -18.33 3.83
CA ARG A 77 1.69 -17.98 2.58
C ARG A 77 2.18 -16.62 2.09
N PHE A 78 2.55 -16.52 0.82
CA PHE A 78 2.85 -15.23 0.18
C PHE A 78 1.64 -14.29 0.24
N LEU A 79 1.86 -13.06 0.71
CA LEU A 79 0.82 -12.03 0.83
C LEU A 79 0.99 -10.97 -0.26
N TYR A 80 2.16 -10.34 -0.31
CA TYR A 80 2.48 -9.38 -1.37
C TYR A 80 3.99 -9.10 -1.45
N LYS A 81 4.40 -8.40 -2.52
CA LYS A 81 5.75 -7.84 -2.64
C LYS A 81 5.73 -6.43 -3.20
N ILE A 82 6.71 -5.62 -2.82
CA ILE A 82 6.93 -4.24 -3.28
C ILE A 82 8.23 -4.17 -4.07
N ARG A 83 8.19 -3.45 -5.20
CA ARG A 83 9.37 -3.07 -5.99
C ARG A 83 9.36 -1.56 -6.19
N SER A 84 10.32 -0.85 -5.63
CA SER A 84 10.35 0.63 -5.62
C SER A 84 11.30 1.27 -6.66
N GLY A 85 12.13 0.50 -7.37
CA GLY A 85 13.28 1.02 -8.11
C GLY A 85 13.05 1.86 -9.39
N SER A 86 11.84 1.91 -9.97
CA SER A 86 11.56 2.76 -11.16
C SER A 86 10.08 3.09 -11.31
N GLU A 87 9.23 2.08 -11.11
CA GLU A 87 7.80 2.20 -10.91
C GLU A 87 7.46 1.44 -9.63
N THR A 88 6.67 2.05 -8.74
CA THR A 88 6.24 1.36 -7.54
C THR A 88 5.20 0.31 -7.94
N SER A 89 5.62 -0.95 -7.97
CA SER A 89 4.71 -2.07 -8.24
C SER A 89 4.52 -2.88 -6.98
N VAL A 90 3.26 -3.20 -6.70
CA VAL A 90 2.85 -4.07 -5.61
C VAL A 90 2.10 -5.26 -6.21
N ALA A 91 2.58 -6.47 -5.98
CA ALA A 91 1.90 -7.69 -6.45
C ALA A 91 1.34 -8.45 -5.25
N PHE A 92 0.07 -8.85 -5.33
CA PHE A 92 -0.64 -9.53 -4.24
C PHE A 92 -0.87 -11.00 -4.54
N GLY A 93 -0.76 -11.83 -3.49
CA GLY A 93 -1.15 -13.22 -3.52
C GLY A 93 -2.68 -13.37 -3.49
N LYS A 94 -3.21 -14.17 -4.42
CA LYS A 94 -4.60 -14.67 -4.54
C LYS A 94 -5.71 -13.84 -3.88
N LEU A 95 -6.46 -13.13 -4.73
CA LEU A 95 -7.80 -12.61 -4.46
C LEU A 95 -8.80 -13.45 -5.29
N ASN A 96 -9.80 -14.08 -4.66
CA ASN A 96 -10.75 -14.99 -5.34
C ASN A 96 -10.08 -16.12 -6.17
N GLY A 97 -8.90 -16.60 -5.75
CA GLY A 97 -8.16 -17.65 -6.47
C GLY A 97 -7.24 -17.16 -7.60
N GLY A 98 -7.29 -15.88 -7.97
CA GLY A 98 -6.42 -15.26 -8.98
C GLY A 98 -5.47 -14.22 -8.38
N GLU A 99 -4.27 -14.08 -8.94
CA GLU A 99 -3.34 -13.01 -8.55
C GLU A 99 -3.74 -11.68 -9.20
N PHE A 100 -3.56 -10.57 -8.50
CA PHE A 100 -3.68 -9.23 -9.09
C PHE A 100 -2.47 -8.37 -8.71
N SER A 101 -2.18 -7.39 -9.55
CA SER A 101 -1.14 -6.39 -9.32
C SER A 101 -1.75 -4.99 -9.17
N ALA A 102 -1.07 -4.18 -8.37
CA ALA A 102 -1.22 -2.74 -8.33
C ALA A 102 0.06 -2.09 -8.85
N ILE A 103 -0.07 -1.11 -9.72
CA ILE A 103 1.03 -0.34 -10.27
C ILE A 103 0.77 1.12 -9.93
N ILE A 104 1.77 1.77 -9.34
CA ILE A 104 1.81 3.21 -9.07
C ILE A 104 3.04 3.74 -9.80
N SER A 105 2.82 4.35 -10.97
CA SER A 105 3.88 4.97 -11.76
C SER A 105 3.98 6.47 -11.48
N ASP A 106 4.71 7.20 -12.30
CA ASP A 106 4.67 8.66 -12.36
C ASP A 106 3.31 9.21 -12.87
N LYS A 107 2.60 8.43 -13.70
CA LYS A 107 1.41 8.86 -14.43
C LYS A 107 0.09 8.31 -13.92
N LYS A 108 0.06 7.09 -13.37
CA LYS A 108 -1.19 6.41 -13.02
C LYS A 108 -1.09 5.52 -11.80
N ILE A 109 -2.25 5.29 -11.17
CA ILE A 109 -2.49 4.16 -10.26
C ILE A 109 -3.38 3.17 -11.01
N GLN A 110 -2.92 1.93 -11.19
CA GLN A 110 -3.69 0.87 -11.85
C GLN A 110 -3.79 -0.33 -10.92
N VAL A 111 -5.00 -0.76 -10.58
CA VAL A 111 -5.23 -1.89 -9.68
C VAL A 111 -6.61 -2.52 -9.93
N ALA A 112 -6.67 -3.85 -9.95
CA ALA A 112 -7.93 -4.61 -10.04
C ALA A 112 -8.89 -4.12 -11.16
N GLY A 113 -8.34 -3.79 -12.35
CA GLY A 113 -9.11 -3.30 -13.50
C GLY A 113 -9.48 -1.80 -13.46
N VAL A 114 -9.13 -1.09 -12.38
CA VAL A 114 -9.32 0.35 -12.24
C VAL A 114 -8.01 1.07 -12.56
N THR A 115 -8.11 2.18 -13.30
CA THR A 115 -7.01 3.10 -13.57
C THR A 115 -7.41 4.50 -13.11
N LEU A 116 -6.55 5.14 -12.32
CA LEU A 116 -6.69 6.52 -11.85
C LEU A 116 -5.54 7.37 -12.36
N GLU A 117 -5.88 8.43 -13.07
CA GLU A 117 -4.96 9.41 -13.63
C GLU A 117 -5.50 10.82 -13.41
N ASN A 118 -4.64 11.76 -13.05
CA ASN A 118 -4.97 13.20 -12.95
C ASN A 118 -6.10 13.54 -11.97
N ASN A 119 -6.22 12.81 -10.85
CA ASN A 119 -7.20 13.11 -9.81
C ASN A 119 -6.59 13.90 -8.64
N ILE A 120 -7.44 14.61 -7.90
CA ILE A 120 -7.08 15.28 -6.66
C ILE A 120 -7.87 14.65 -5.50
N PHE A 121 -7.17 14.07 -4.55
CA PHE A 121 -7.72 13.55 -3.30
C PHE A 121 -7.54 14.58 -2.19
N ILE A 122 -8.66 15.22 -1.82
CA ILE A 122 -8.70 16.25 -0.78
C ILE A 122 -9.07 15.63 0.57
N GLY A 123 -8.22 15.89 1.58
CA GLY A 123 -8.39 15.39 2.93
C GLY A 123 -7.82 13.98 3.12
N ASN A 124 -8.19 13.35 4.23
CA ASN A 124 -7.66 12.03 4.61
C ASN A 124 -8.37 10.91 3.86
N ARG A 125 -8.09 10.77 2.56
CA ARG A 125 -8.72 9.78 1.68
C ARG A 125 -7.70 8.83 1.07
N ALA A 126 -8.08 7.56 0.98
CA ALA A 126 -7.38 6.57 0.19
C ALA A 126 -7.74 6.74 -1.29
N GLY A 127 -6.74 6.56 -2.17
CA GLY A 127 -6.91 6.59 -3.61
C GLY A 127 -7.80 5.44 -4.06
N VAL A 128 -7.33 4.20 -3.88
CA VAL A 128 -8.07 2.98 -4.17
C VAL A 128 -8.13 2.07 -2.93
N ILE A 129 -9.31 1.49 -2.67
CA ILE A 129 -9.50 0.42 -1.70
C ILE A 129 -9.95 -0.82 -2.45
N VAL A 130 -9.17 -1.89 -2.36
CA VAL A 130 -9.52 -3.21 -2.89
C VAL A 130 -9.92 -4.11 -1.71
N ARG A 131 -11.11 -4.70 -1.80
CA ARG A 131 -11.63 -5.60 -0.76
C ARG A 131 -11.30 -7.06 -1.07
N PRO A 132 -11.37 -7.96 -0.06
CA PRO A 132 -11.15 -9.39 -0.27
C PRO A 132 -12.10 -10.02 -1.30
N ASP A 133 -13.30 -9.46 -1.47
CA ASP A 133 -14.28 -9.92 -2.47
C ASP A 133 -13.98 -9.43 -3.90
N GLY A 134 -12.96 -8.57 -4.06
CA GLY A 134 -12.51 -8.02 -5.35
C GLY A 134 -13.20 -6.71 -5.69
N SER A 135 -14.15 -6.25 -4.87
CA SER A 135 -14.78 -4.96 -5.07
C SER A 135 -13.79 -3.82 -4.84
N VAL A 136 -13.90 -2.79 -5.69
CA VAL A 136 -13.00 -1.62 -5.68
C VAL A 136 -13.79 -0.38 -5.27
N ARG A 137 -13.21 0.45 -4.40
CA ARG A 137 -13.70 1.79 -4.06
C ARG A 137 -12.63 2.82 -4.34
N ILE A 138 -13.04 4.03 -4.69
CA ILE A 138 -12.14 5.14 -5.00
C ILE A 138 -12.45 6.30 -4.05
N GLY A 139 -11.41 6.97 -3.54
CA GLY A 139 -11.56 8.21 -2.76
C GLY A 139 -12.25 8.06 -1.41
N ALA A 140 -12.14 6.90 -0.77
CA ALA A 140 -12.80 6.62 0.51
C ALA A 140 -12.01 7.19 1.71
N PRO A 141 -12.69 7.62 2.79
CA PRO A 141 -12.02 8.17 3.97
C PRO A 141 -11.13 7.12 4.64
N ILE A 142 -9.96 7.56 5.10
CA ILE A 142 -9.05 6.77 5.93
C ILE A 142 -9.56 6.85 7.38
N PRO A 143 -9.65 5.73 8.11
CA PRO A 143 -10.05 5.75 9.52
C PRO A 143 -9.13 6.66 10.35
N THR A 144 -9.71 7.47 11.24
CA THR A 144 -8.95 8.42 12.09
C THR A 144 -7.85 7.76 12.90
N GLN A 145 -8.09 6.53 13.35
CA GLN A 145 -7.11 5.75 14.09
C GLN A 145 -5.83 5.51 13.28
N VAL A 146 -5.95 5.19 12.00
CA VAL A 146 -4.80 4.96 11.11
C VAL A 146 -3.99 6.24 10.93
N LEU A 147 -4.68 7.38 10.81
CA LEU A 147 -4.03 8.68 10.69
C LEU A 147 -3.22 9.04 11.95
N SER A 148 -3.74 8.67 13.13
CA SER A 148 -3.07 8.96 14.41
C SER A 148 -1.73 8.25 14.57
N TRP A 149 -1.56 7.06 13.95
CA TRP A 149 -0.32 6.28 14.02
C TRP A 149 0.82 6.86 13.17
N LEU A 150 0.47 7.72 12.22
CA LEU A 150 1.39 8.26 11.21
C LEU A 150 1.75 9.72 11.48
N SER A 151 1.14 10.31 12.50
CA SER A 151 1.32 11.69 12.93
C SER A 151 2.04 11.82 14.28
N SER A 152 2.46 10.69 14.86
CA SER A 152 3.26 10.55 16.08
C SER A 152 4.69 10.15 15.74
#